data_AF-A0A821PIR1-F1
#
_entry.id   AF-A0A821PIR1-F1
#
_cell.length_a   1.000
_cell.length_b   1.000
_cell.length_c   1.000
_cell.angle_alpha   90.00
_cell.angle_beta   90.00
_cell.angle_gamma   90.00
#
_symmetry.space_group_name_H-M   'P 1'
#
loop_
_entity.id
_entity.type
_entity.pdbx_description
1 polymer ?
#
loop_
_entity_poly.entity_id
_entity_poly.type
_entity_poly.pdbx_seq_one_letter_code
_entity_poly.pdbx_strand_id
1 'polypeptide(L)' 'NFNRYTYAELRDSINTSYDRELLQACREELRQRVKLFYAWKSKNQKRKSPFALNNRIDEVDEQASKDTVNN' A
#
# COMPACT_ATOMS: atom_id res chain seq x y z
N ASN A 1 -4.16 10.91 -11.28
CA ASN A 1 -4.63 11.34 -9.94
C ASN A 1 -5.81 10.45 -9.57
N PHE A 2 -5.58 9.49 -8.66
CA PHE A 2 -6.54 8.41 -8.37
C PHE A 2 -7.41 8.66 -7.13
N ASN A 3 -7.41 9.90 -6.60
CA ASN A 3 -8.20 10.27 -5.41
C ASN A 3 -9.72 10.11 -5.57
N ARG A 4 -10.22 9.98 -6.80
CA ARG A 4 -11.65 9.76 -7.09
C ARG A 4 -12.05 8.28 -7.11
N TYR A 5 -11.08 7.37 -7.10
CA TYR A 5 -11.34 5.93 -7.20
C TYR A 5 -11.47 5.30 -5.81
N THR A 6 -12.51 4.50 -5.66
CA THR A 6 -12.76 3.67 -4.48
C THR A 6 -11.74 2.53 -4.39
N TYR A 7 -11.59 1.96 -3.19
CA TYR A 7 -10.74 0.78 -3.01
C TYR A 7 -11.18 -0.40 -3.89
N ALA A 8 -12.50 -0.57 -4.08
CA ALA A 8 -13.05 -1.62 -4.94
C ALA A 8 -12.62 -1.45 -6.40
N GLU A 9 -12.71 -0.24 -6.95
CA GLU A 9 -12.32 0.06 -8.34
C GLU A 9 -10.80 -0.09 -8.55
N LEU A 10 -9.99 0.35 -7.58
CA LEU A 10 -8.53 0.18 -7.64
C LEU A 10 -8.15 -1.31 -7.59
N ARG A 11 -8.79 -2.08 -6.71
CA ARG A 11 -8.55 -3.52 -6.59
C ARG A 11 -9.00 -4.27 -7.84
N ASP A 12 -10.14 -3.92 -8.40
CA ASP A 12 -10.64 -4.54 -9.62
C ASP A 12 -9.70 -4.26 -10.79
N SER A 13 -9.31 -3.00 -10.99
CA SER A 13 -8.35 -2.60 -12.02
C SER A 13 -7.02 -3.35 -11.91
N ILE A 14 -6.55 -3.64 -10.70
CA ILE A 14 -5.33 -4.43 -10.48
C ILE A 14 -5.50 -5.90 -10.90
N ASN A 15 -6.68 -6.48 -10.68
CA ASN A 15 -6.91 -7.90 -10.91
C ASN A 15 -7.37 -8.21 -12.34
N THR A 16 -7.90 -7.23 -13.06
CA THR A 16 -8.51 -7.42 -14.39
C THR A 16 -7.77 -6.71 -15.52
N SER A 17 -7.00 -5.66 -15.23
CA SER A 17 -6.27 -4.91 -16.26
C SER A 17 -4.91 -5.53 -16.58
N TYR A 18 -4.49 -5.38 -17.84
CA TYR A 18 -3.15 -5.71 -18.34
C TYR A 18 -2.33 -4.46 -18.69
N ASP A 19 -2.91 -3.27 -18.53
CA ASP A 19 -2.23 -2.00 -18.78
C ASP A 19 -1.19 -1.74 -17.67
N ARG A 20 0.09 -1.82 -18.04
CA ARG A 20 1.22 -1.69 -17.11
C ARG A 20 1.28 -0.32 -16.43
N GLU A 21 0.93 0.74 -17.13
CA GLU A 21 0.95 2.11 -16.59
C GLU A 21 -0.20 2.30 -15.59
N LEU A 22 -1.38 1.79 -15.93
CA LEU A 22 -2.53 1.79 -15.02
C LEU A 22 -2.22 0.99 -13.74
N LEU A 23 -1.68 -0.22 -13.88
CA LEU A 23 -1.33 -1.08 -12.75
C LEU A 23 -0.31 -0.42 -11.83
N GLN A 24 0.74 0.20 -12.38
CA GLN A 24 1.74 0.91 -11.60
C GLN A 24 1.10 2.06 -10.80
N ALA A 25 0.26 2.86 -11.45
CA ALA A 25 -0.37 4.00 -10.81
C ALA A 25 -1.40 3.59 -9.74
N CYS A 26 -2.15 2.49 -9.95
CA CYS A 26 -3.03 1.92 -8.92
C CYS A 26 -2.24 1.41 -7.71
N ARG A 27 -1.07 0.79 -7.91
CA ARG A 27 -0.20 0.30 -6.84
C ARG A 27 0.44 1.44 -6.04
N GLU A 28 0.84 2.52 -6.70
CA GLU A 28 1.38 3.71 -6.04
C GLU A 28 0.34 4.42 -5.18
N GLU A 29 -0.88 4.56 -5.68
CA GLU A 29 -1.99 5.16 -4.92
C GLU A 29 -2.30 4.36 -3.63
N LEU A 30 -2.35 3.03 -3.71
CA LEU A 30 -2.57 2.19 -2.53
C LEU A 30 -1.43 2.33 -1.51
N ARG A 31 -0.17 2.32 -1.96
CA ARG A 31 0.99 2.55 -1.09
C ARG A 31 0.91 3.91 -0.39
N GLN A 32 0.52 4.96 -1.11
CA GLN A 32 0.39 6.30 -0.55
C GLN A 32 -0.74 6.37 0.50
N ARG A 33 -1.88 5.71 0.26
CA ARG A 33 -2.97 5.60 1.25
C ARG A 33 -2.54 4.86 2.51
N VAL A 34 -1.82 3.75 2.36
CA VAL A 34 -1.26 2.99 3.48
C VAL A 34 -0.26 3.86 4.28
N LYS A 35 0.64 4.57 3.60
CA LYS A 35 1.59 5.50 4.21
C LYS A 35 0.90 6.62 4.99
N LEU A 36 -0.12 7.23 4.41
CA LEU A 36 -0.91 8.27 5.08
C LEU A 36 -1.65 7.71 6.30
N PHE A 37 -2.23 6.52 6.19
CA PHE A 37 -2.85 5.83 7.33
C PHE A 37 -1.85 5.62 8.46
N TYR A 38 -0.62 5.20 8.17
CA TYR A 38 0.43 5.04 9.20
C TYR A 38 0.92 6.36 9.78
N ALA A 39 1.12 7.37 8.95
CA ALA A 39 1.48 8.70 9.40
C ALA A 39 0.38 9.32 10.30
N TRP A 40 -0.88 9.08 9.97
CA TRP A 40 -2.01 9.46 10.80
C TRP A 40 -2.06 8.60 12.08
N LYS A 41 -1.96 7.28 11.97
CA LYS A 41 -2.02 6.34 13.10
C LYS A 41 -0.94 6.63 14.12
N SER A 42 0.31 6.85 13.72
CA SER A 42 1.43 7.21 14.62
C SER A 42 1.21 8.52 15.36
N LYS A 43 0.62 9.53 14.70
CA LYS A 43 0.24 10.81 15.34
C LYS A 43 -0.90 10.64 16.36
N ASN A 44 -1.79 9.67 16.16
CA ASN A 44 -2.96 9.42 16.99
C ASN A 44 -2.76 8.29 18.03
N GLN A 45 -1.71 7.48 17.90
CA GLN A 45 -1.42 6.33 18.77
C GLN A 45 -0.73 6.67 20.09
N LYS A 46 -0.49 7.95 20.41
CA LYS A 46 0.07 8.38 21.71
C LYS A 46 -0.76 7.93 22.95
N ARG A 47 -1.86 7.19 22.78
CA ARG A 47 -2.68 6.59 23.84
C ARG A 47 -2.83 5.06 23.80
N LYS A 48 -2.26 4.31 22.84
CA LYS A 48 -2.37 2.84 22.82
C LYS A 48 -1.07 2.19 22.29
N SER A 49 -0.50 1.30 23.11
CA SER A 49 0.80 0.62 23.01
C SER A 49 1.28 0.23 21.60
N PRO A 50 2.58 0.35 21.25
CA PRO A 50 3.08 0.40 19.87
C PRO A 50 3.43 -0.95 19.24
N PHE A 51 3.33 -2.07 19.95
CA PHE A 51 4.18 -3.22 19.61
C PHE A 51 3.57 -4.30 18.67
N ALA A 52 2.26 -4.31 18.39
CA ALA A 52 1.63 -5.51 17.82
C ALA A 52 1.27 -5.48 16.32
N LEU A 53 1.43 -4.36 15.61
CA LEU A 53 0.90 -4.21 14.24
C LEU A 53 1.90 -3.74 13.18
N ASN A 54 3.15 -3.45 13.56
CA ASN A 54 4.15 -2.91 12.62
C ASN A 54 4.88 -3.99 11.82
N ASN A 55 5.07 -5.20 12.35
CA ASN A 55 6.00 -6.16 11.73
C ASN A 55 5.52 -6.76 10.39
N ARG A 56 4.21 -6.84 10.14
CA ARG A 56 3.68 -7.60 8.98
C ARG A 56 3.68 -6.85 7.65
N ILE A 57 3.88 -5.53 7.64
CA ILE A 57 3.80 -4.73 6.41
C ILE A 57 5.17 -4.28 5.94
N ASP A 58 6.09 -4.01 6.87
CA ASP A 58 7.50 -3.81 6.55
C ASP A 58 8.09 -5.09 5.93
N GLU A 59 7.73 -6.28 6.43
CA GLU A 59 8.10 -7.57 5.83
C GLU A 59 7.60 -7.75 4.39
N VAL A 60 6.40 -7.25 4.06
CA VAL A 60 5.78 -7.41 2.74
C VAL A 60 6.41 -6.47 1.71
N ASP A 61 6.76 -5.25 2.10
CA ASP A 61 7.44 -4.29 1.21
C ASP A 61 8.91 -4.69 0.95
N GLU A 62 9.58 -5.25 1.96
CA GLU A 62 10.92 -5.80 1.83
C GLU A 62 10.95 -7.07 0.95
N GLN A 63 9.96 -7.96 1.08
CA GLN A 63 9.85 -9.14 0.23
C GLN A 63 9.55 -8.76 -1.24
N ALA A 64 8.62 -7.82 -1.46
CA ALA A 64 8.31 -7.34 -2.80
C ALA A 64 9.51 -6.67 -3.50
N SER A 65 10.40 -6.03 -2.72
CA SER A 65 11.66 -5.48 -3.24
C SER A 65 12.67 -6.57 -3.61
N LYS A 66 12.76 -7.66 -2.83
CA LYS A 66 13.65 -8.80 -3.10
C LYS A 66 13.24 -9.57 -4.36
N ASP A 67 11.93 -9.70 -4.61
CA ASP A 67 11.40 -10.43 -5.76
C ASP A 67 11.62 -9.68 -7.09
N THR A 68 11.86 -8.36 -7.05
CA THR A 68 12.15 -7.55 -8.25
C THR A 68 13.62 -7.65 -8.68
N VAL A 69 14.53 -8.06 -7.79
CA VAL A 69 15.99 -8.12 -8.06
C VAL A 69 16.45 -9.49 -8.56
N ASN A 70 15.64 -10.55 -8.38
CA ASN A 70 16.00 -11.94 -8.70
C ASN A 70 15.31 -12.54 -9.93
N ASN A 71 14.79 -11.73 -10.86
CA ASN A 71 14.27 -12.22 -12.15
C ASN A 71 14.67 -11.35 -13.34
#